data_AF-A0A225DMV2-F1
#
_entry.id   AF-A0A225DMV2-F1
#
_cell.length_a   1.000
_cell.length_b   1.000
_cell.length_c   1.000
_cell.angle_alpha   90.00
_cell.angle_beta   90.00
_cell.angle_gamma   90.00
#
_symmetry.space_group_name_H-M   'P 1'
#
loop_
_entity.id
_entity.type
_entity.pdbx_description
1 polymer ?
#
loop_
_entity_poly.entity_id
_entity_poly.type
_entity_poly.pdbx_seq_one_letter_code
_entity_poly.pdbx_strand_id
1 'polypeptide(L)'
;MTVRTRLTRLEQSARDRPPADVLHIISLVRTDQDPDRRPPGVYHYPSRTSVDLVYDGPEPDPAALRTLTDRLAPWGLVIACDAGEPSSEIPPDS
;
A
#
# COMPACT_ATOMS: atom_id res chain seq x y z
N MET A 1 8.68 18.95 6.39
CA MET A 1 7.21 19.01 6.31
C MET A 1 6.63 18.37 7.56
N THR A 2 5.71 19.04 8.27
CA THR A 2 5.24 18.57 9.59
C THR A 2 3.99 17.68 9.47
N VAL A 3 3.73 16.86 10.50
CA VAL A 3 2.56 15.98 10.58
C VAL A 3 1.25 16.77 10.41
N ARG A 4 1.18 17.98 10.99
CA ARG A 4 0.02 18.88 10.84
C ARG A 4 -0.25 19.27 9.38
N THR A 5 0.78 19.59 8.61
CA THR A 5 0.62 19.92 7.19
C THR A 5 0.15 18.71 6.37
N ARG A 6 0.58 17.50 6.73
CA ARG A 6 0.05 16.26 6.13
C ARG A 6 -1.43 16.08 6.46
N LEU A 7 -1.82 16.30 7.71
CA LEU A 7 -3.20 16.15 8.17
C LEU A 7 -4.16 17.10 7.45
N THR A 8 -3.85 18.39 7.37
CA THR A 8 -4.69 19.37 6.68
C THR A 8 -4.88 19.07 5.19
N ARG A 9 -3.84 18.55 4.52
CA ARG A 9 -3.96 18.11 3.13
C ARG A 9 -4.88 16.91 2.98
N LEU A 10 -4.81 15.95 3.89
CA LEU A 10 -5.69 14.78 3.89
C LEU A 10 -7.15 15.21 4.12
N GLU A 11 -7.42 16.12 5.06
CA GLU A 11 -8.75 16.65 5.35
C GLU A 11 -9.36 17.41 4.18
N GLN A 12 -8.55 18.23 3.49
CA GLN A 12 -9.00 18.99 2.32
C GLN A 12 -9.36 18.05 1.18
N SER A 13 -8.51 17.06 0.91
CA SER A 13 -8.73 16.05 -0.11
C SER A 13 -9.99 15.23 0.19
N ALA A 14 -10.18 14.77 1.43
CA ALA A 14 -11.31 13.92 1.82
C ALA A 14 -12.71 14.56 1.64
N ARG A 15 -12.82 15.90 1.61
CA ARG A 15 -14.10 16.60 1.37
C ARG A 15 -14.58 16.47 -0.08
N ASP A 16 -13.66 16.37 -1.03
CA ASP A 16 -13.97 16.20 -2.46
C ASP A 16 -14.05 14.71 -2.78
N ARG A 17 -15.10 14.05 -2.25
CA ARG A 17 -15.28 12.60 -2.36
C ARG A 17 -15.18 12.17 -3.84
N PRO A 18 -14.26 11.28 -4.22
CA PRO A 18 -14.01 10.96 -5.61
C PRO A 18 -15.10 9.98 -6.07
N PRO A 19 -15.24 9.77 -7.39
CA PRO A 19 -16.20 8.80 -7.92
C PRO A 19 -16.00 7.41 -7.30
N ALA A 20 -17.07 6.62 -7.24
CA ALA A 20 -17.12 5.34 -6.52
C ALA A 20 -16.09 4.28 -6.96
N ASP A 21 -15.38 4.52 -8.06
CA ASP A 21 -14.43 3.57 -8.67
C ASP A 21 -12.94 3.85 -8.33
N VAL A 22 -12.67 4.77 -7.39
CA VAL A 22 -11.30 5.06 -6.94
C VAL A 22 -10.82 4.13 -5.84
N LEU A 23 -9.52 3.84 -5.86
CA LEU A 23 -8.83 3.14 -4.77
C LEU A 23 -8.40 4.15 -3.71
N HIS A 24 -8.50 3.74 -2.46
CA HIS A 24 -7.94 4.44 -1.30
C HIS A 24 -6.64 3.78 -0.83
N ILE A 25 -6.52 2.47 -0.99
CA ILE A 25 -5.37 1.71 -0.49
C ILE A 25 -4.96 0.68 -1.54
N ILE A 26 -3.65 0.64 -1.82
CA ILE A 26 -2.98 -0.43 -2.54
C ILE A 26 -1.96 -1.03 -1.57
N SER A 27 -2.13 -2.29 -1.19
CA SER A 27 -1.12 -3.04 -0.42
C SER A 27 -0.24 -3.81 -1.39
N LEU A 28 1.08 -3.70 -1.25
CA LEU A 28 2.05 -4.53 -1.98
C LEU A 28 2.46 -5.67 -1.06
N VAL A 29 2.22 -6.90 -1.51
CA VAL A 29 2.46 -8.11 -0.70
C VAL A 29 3.34 -9.07 -1.49
N ARG A 30 4.51 -9.43 -0.95
CA ARG A 30 5.33 -10.48 -1.54
C ARG A 30 4.69 -11.84 -1.27
N THR A 31 4.71 -12.74 -2.26
CA THR A 31 4.15 -14.10 -2.12
C THR A 31 4.74 -14.88 -0.94
N ASP A 32 6.03 -14.69 -0.63
CA ASP A 32 6.72 -15.32 0.51
C ASP A 32 6.33 -14.73 1.87
N GLN A 33 5.64 -13.58 1.88
CA GLN A 33 5.14 -12.88 3.06
C GLN A 33 3.61 -12.88 3.16
N ASP A 34 2.92 -13.41 2.15
CA ASP A 34 1.46 -13.48 2.15
C ASP A 34 0.95 -14.60 3.06
N PRO A 35 0.24 -14.29 4.17
CA PRO A 35 -0.27 -15.32 5.08
C PRO A 35 -1.23 -16.29 4.39
N ASP A 36 -1.93 -15.81 3.35
CA ASP A 36 -2.92 -16.59 2.60
C ASP A 36 -2.29 -17.41 1.45
N ARG A 37 -0.96 -17.28 1.23
CA ARG A 37 -0.21 -17.95 0.17
C ARG A 37 -0.85 -17.81 -1.21
N ARG A 38 -1.41 -16.64 -1.50
CA ARG A 38 -2.06 -16.35 -2.78
C ARG A 38 -1.01 -16.28 -3.88
N PRO A 39 -1.33 -16.75 -5.11
CA PRO A 39 -0.45 -16.55 -6.25
C PRO A 39 -0.35 -15.06 -6.62
N PRO A 40 0.68 -14.64 -7.38
CA PRO A 40 0.80 -13.27 -7.87
C PRO A 40 -0.47 -12.82 -8.60
N GLY A 41 -0.94 -11.61 -8.29
CA GLY A 41 -2.18 -11.09 -8.85
C GLY A 41 -2.76 -9.93 -8.06
N VAL A 42 -3.92 -9.45 -8.53
CA VAL A 42 -4.63 -8.30 -7.97
C VAL A 42 -5.90 -8.77 -7.26
N TYR A 43 -5.96 -8.58 -5.94
CA TYR A 43 -7.05 -9.06 -5.10
C TYR A 43 -7.85 -7.90 -4.55
N HIS A 44 -9.10 -7.78 -4.98
CA HIS A 44 -9.99 -6.69 -4.55
C HIS A 44 -10.76 -7.09 -3.29
N TYR A 45 -10.80 -6.18 -2.32
CA TYR A 45 -11.66 -6.34 -1.15
C TYR A 45 -13.14 -6.07 -1.51
N PRO A 46 -14.10 -6.56 -0.71
CA PRO A 46 -15.53 -6.35 -0.96
C PRO A 46 -15.93 -4.87 -1.09
N SER A 47 -15.23 -3.97 -0.41
CA SER A 47 -15.47 -2.52 -0.51
C SER A 47 -15.05 -1.93 -1.86
N ARG A 48 -14.24 -2.64 -2.66
CA ARG A 48 -13.64 -2.20 -3.93
C ARG A 48 -12.78 -0.94 -3.88
N THR A 49 -12.61 -0.34 -2.70
CA THR A 49 -11.73 0.80 -2.44
C THR A 49 -10.31 0.39 -2.07
N SER A 50 -10.09 -0.90 -1.81
CA SER A 50 -8.80 -1.43 -1.36
C SER A 50 -8.44 -2.66 -2.19
N VAL A 51 -7.15 -2.81 -2.44
CA VAL A 51 -6.63 -3.91 -3.24
C VAL A 51 -5.28 -4.38 -2.69
N ASP A 52 -5.04 -5.68 -2.73
CA ASP A 52 -3.70 -6.24 -2.57
C ASP A 52 -3.13 -6.56 -3.96
N LEU A 53 -1.95 -6.02 -4.25
CA LEU A 53 -1.11 -6.46 -5.36
C LEU A 53 -0.10 -7.47 -4.79
N VAL A 54 -0.40 -8.75 -4.98
CA VAL A 54 0.50 -9.84 -4.60
C VAL A 54 1.50 -10.03 -5.73
N TYR A 55 2.78 -10.05 -5.43
CA TYR A 55 3.84 -10.17 -6.43
C TYR A 55 4.92 -11.18 -6.01
N ASP A 56 5.59 -11.74 -7.02
CA ASP A 56 6.75 -12.59 -6.84
C ASP A 56 8.01 -11.87 -7.31
N GLY A 57 9.12 -12.10 -6.63
CA GLY A 57 10.39 -11.42 -6.85
C GLY A 57 10.61 -10.17 -5.97
N PRO A 58 11.62 -9.35 -6.33
CA PRO A 58 12.07 -8.23 -5.50
C PRO A 58 11.10 -7.03 -5.56
N GLU A 59 10.41 -6.85 -6.67
CA GLU A 59 9.52 -5.70 -6.91
C GLU A 59 8.25 -6.14 -7.63
N PRO A 60 7.11 -5.44 -7.42
CA PRO A 60 5.89 -5.70 -8.16
C PRO A 60 6.05 -5.33 -9.64
N ASP A 61 5.25 -5.96 -10.50
CA ASP A 61 5.17 -5.58 -11.91
C ASP A 61 4.83 -4.07 -12.03
N PRO A 62 5.70 -3.24 -12.62
CA PRO A 62 5.50 -1.81 -12.71
C PRO A 62 4.26 -1.44 -13.54
N ALA A 63 3.86 -2.26 -14.53
CA ALA A 63 2.68 -2.00 -15.33
C ALA A 63 1.38 -2.23 -14.53
N ALA A 64 1.34 -3.32 -13.75
CA ALA A 64 0.26 -3.62 -12.83
C ALA A 64 0.13 -2.54 -11.75
N LEU A 65 1.25 -2.17 -11.12
CA LEU A 65 1.27 -1.12 -10.10
C LEU A 65 0.77 0.21 -10.67
N ARG A 66 1.29 0.65 -11.82
CA ARG A 66 0.86 1.90 -12.47
C ARG A 66 -0.64 1.92 -12.76
N THR A 67 -1.20 0.81 -13.23
CA THR A 67 -2.65 0.69 -13.51
C THR A 67 -3.49 0.89 -12.25
N LEU A 68 -3.01 0.42 -11.10
CA LEU A 68 -3.69 0.62 -9.81
C LEU A 68 -3.49 2.05 -9.31
N THR A 69 -2.28 2.61 -9.42
CA THR A 69 -1.98 3.98 -8.97
C THR A 69 -2.74 5.03 -9.78
N ASP A 70 -2.98 4.80 -11.07
CA ASP A 70 -3.81 5.66 -11.93
C ASP A 70 -5.28 5.73 -11.43
N ARG A 71 -5.73 4.73 -10.67
CA ARG A 71 -7.06 4.67 -10.05
C ARG A 71 -7.05 5.13 -8.59
N LEU A 72 -5.90 5.49 -8.04
CA LEU A 72 -5.75 5.88 -6.65
C LEU A 72 -6.30 7.30 -6.44
N ALA A 73 -7.11 7.47 -5.41
CA ALA A 73 -7.60 8.77 -4.98
C ALA A 73 -6.41 9.71 -4.67
N PRO A 74 -6.58 11.04 -4.73
CA PRO A 74 -5.50 11.99 -4.41
C PRO A 74 -4.94 11.85 -2.98
N TRP A 75 -5.69 11.22 -2.08
CA TRP A 75 -5.28 10.91 -0.70
C TRP A 75 -4.98 9.42 -0.49
N GLY A 76 -5.11 8.60 -1.52
CA GLY A 76 -4.88 7.18 -1.41
C GLY A 76 -3.41 6.88 -1.12
N LEU A 77 -3.17 5.69 -0.58
CA LEU A 77 -1.87 5.27 -0.11
C LEU A 77 -1.45 3.96 -0.77
N VAL A 78 -0.16 3.87 -1.10
CA VAL A 78 0.51 2.62 -1.44
C VAL A 78 1.30 2.19 -0.21
N ILE A 79 1.04 0.98 0.28
CA ILE A 79 1.67 0.41 1.47
C ILE A 79 2.49 -0.79 1.03
N ALA A 80 3.81 -0.72 1.17
CA ALA A 80 4.67 -1.88 0.99
C ALA A 80 4.78 -2.64 2.31
N CYS A 81 4.36 -3.90 2.32
CA CYS A 81 4.53 -4.76 3.47
C CYS A 81 5.93 -5.38 3.43
N ASP A 82 6.94 -4.64 3.88
CA ASP A 82 8.23 -5.26 4.19
C ASP A 82 8.12 -5.93 5.56
N ALA A 83 8.40 -7.24 5.63
CA ALA A 83 8.75 -7.85 6.90
C ALA A 83 10.00 -7.10 7.40
N GLY A 84 9.82 -6.25 8.40
CA GLY A 84 10.85 -5.34 8.88
C GLY A 84 12.18 -6.05 9.09
N GLU A 85 13.28 -5.37 8.78
CA GLU A 85 14.59 -5.82 9.22
C GLU A 85 14.52 -6.21 10.71
N PRO A 86 15.12 -7.33 11.13
CA PRO A 86 15.30 -7.57 12.56
C PRO A 86 16.04 -6.35 13.09
N SER A 87 15.38 -5.57 13.95
CA SER A 87 16.03 -4.46 14.63
C SER A 87 17.32 -4.99 15.23
N SER A 88 18.46 -4.48 14.76
CA SER A 88 19.76 -4.89 15.28
C SER A 88 19.74 -4.73 16.79
N GLU A 89 19.74 -5.86 17.49
CA GLU A 89 19.97 -5.94 18.92
C GLU A 89 21.31 -5.25 19.18
N ILE A 90 21.28 -4.10 19.86
CA ILE A 90 22.49 -3.42 20.31
C ILE A 90 23.12 -4.37 21.33
N PRO A 91 24.33 -4.92 21.10
CA PRO A 91 24.96 -5.77 22.11
C PRO A 91 25.22 -4.92 23.36
N PRO A 92 25.02 -5.46 24.57
CA PRO A 92 25.38 -4.73 25.79
C PRO A 92 26.89 -4.49 25.80
N ASP A 93 27.28 -3.24 26.01
CA ASP A 93 28.67 -2.84 26.27
C ASP A 93 29.25 -3.73 27.38
N SER A 94 30.43 -4.29 27.11
CA SER A 94 31.23 -5.09 28.05
C SER A 94 32.02 -4.23 29.02
#